data_AF-N8XZL6-F1
#
_entry.id   AF-N8XZL6-F1
#
_cell.length_a   1.000
_cell.length_b   1.000
_cell.length_c   1.000
_cell.angle_alpha   90.00
_cell.angle_beta   90.00
_cell.angle_gamma   90.00
#
_symmetry.space_group_name_H-M   'P 1'
#
loop_
_entity.id
_entity.type
_entity.pdbx_description
1 polymer ?
#
loop_
_entity_poly.entity_id
_entity_poly.type
_entity_poly.pdbx_seq_one_letter_code
_entity_poly.pdbx_strand_id
1 'polypeptide(L)'
;MSVDHQQFSGTSQYIATDSLKLAVKAARSLQKPLLVKGEPGTGKTLLAEQVAESLGMKLITWHIKSTTKAQQGLYEYDAVSRLRDSQLGDDRVYDIKNYIKPGKLWEAFSSEERCVLLIDEIDKADIEFPNDLLHELDKMSFFVYETGETITAKQRPIVIITSNNEKELPDAFLRRCFFHYIEFPDEATMRDIIDVHFENISATLVNEALQVFFKLRQVPGLKKPPSTSELIDWLSLLMADDMPEDVLRNADKSKAIPPLYGALIKNEQDVQLLERLAFMSRR
;
A
#
# COMPACT_ATOMS: atom_id res chain seq x y z
N MET A 1 -1.63 -2.89 32.96
CA MET A 1 -1.67 -2.62 31.51
C MET A 1 -2.89 -1.74 31.26
N SER A 2 -2.69 -0.43 31.15
CA SER A 2 -3.74 0.50 30.74
C SER A 2 -4.13 0.16 29.31
N VAL A 3 -5.32 -0.39 29.12
CA VAL A 3 -5.89 -0.63 27.79
C VAL A 3 -6.22 0.73 27.22
N ASP A 4 -5.41 1.17 26.27
CA ASP A 4 -5.63 2.40 25.53
C ASP A 4 -6.96 2.29 24.75
N HIS A 5 -7.90 3.18 25.09
CA HIS A 5 -9.31 3.14 24.67
C HIS A 5 -9.55 3.78 23.30
N GLN A 6 -8.56 4.41 22.66
CA GLN A 6 -8.73 4.94 21.31
C GLN A 6 -8.98 3.79 20.34
N GLN A 7 -10.16 3.71 19.72
CA GLN A 7 -10.52 2.67 18.78
C GLN A 7 -10.49 3.23 17.36
N PHE A 8 -9.81 2.55 16.43
CA PHE A 8 -9.91 2.87 15.01
C PHE A 8 -11.33 2.57 14.54
N SER A 9 -12.06 3.62 14.15
CA SER A 9 -13.45 3.54 13.68
C SER A 9 -13.58 3.73 12.16
N GLY A 10 -12.47 3.94 11.45
CA GLY A 10 -12.46 4.55 10.11
C GLY A 10 -12.39 6.08 10.19
N THR A 11 -12.23 6.74 9.05
CA THR A 11 -12.20 8.20 8.92
C THR A 11 -13.11 8.65 7.79
N SER A 12 -13.30 9.95 7.62
CA SER A 12 -14.08 10.51 6.50
C SER A 12 -13.50 10.14 5.13
N GLN A 13 -12.22 9.73 5.06
CA GLN A 13 -11.52 9.40 3.83
C GLN A 13 -11.29 7.90 3.63
N TYR A 14 -11.66 7.05 4.60
CA TYR A 14 -11.42 5.61 4.53
C TYR A 14 -12.51 4.78 5.20
N ILE A 15 -13.20 4.00 4.37
CA ILE A 15 -14.30 3.13 4.75
C ILE A 15 -13.71 1.80 5.24
N ALA A 16 -13.54 1.69 6.55
CA ALA A 16 -13.09 0.45 7.18
C ALA A 16 -14.26 -0.48 7.48
N THR A 17 -14.17 -1.73 7.05
CA THR A 17 -15.08 -2.80 7.47
C THR A 17 -14.89 -3.14 8.95
N ASP A 18 -15.90 -3.70 9.62
CA ASP A 18 -15.79 -4.09 11.02
C ASP A 18 -14.71 -5.16 11.25
N SER A 19 -14.53 -6.06 10.29
CA SER A 19 -13.47 -7.07 10.31
C SER A 19 -12.07 -6.43 10.26
N LEU A 20 -11.89 -5.39 9.46
CA LEU A 20 -10.63 -4.63 9.39
C LEU A 20 -10.35 -3.87 10.69
N LYS A 21 -11.37 -3.20 11.25
CA LYS A 21 -11.26 -2.53 12.57
C LYS A 21 -10.85 -3.52 13.66
N LEU A 22 -11.45 -4.70 13.67
CA LEU A 22 -11.10 -5.77 14.61
C LEU A 22 -9.67 -6.26 14.41
N ALA A 23 -9.22 -6.43 13.16
CA ALA A 23 -7.85 -6.85 12.84
C ALA A 23 -6.81 -5.84 13.35
N VAL A 24 -7.02 -4.54 13.10
CA VAL A 24 -6.17 -3.46 13.62
C VAL A 24 -6.14 -3.47 15.15
N LYS A 25 -7.31 -3.58 15.80
CA LYS A 25 -7.42 -3.66 17.25
C LYS A 25 -6.68 -4.87 17.82
N ALA A 26 -6.82 -6.04 17.21
CA ALA A 26 -6.15 -7.27 17.63
C ALA A 26 -4.64 -7.16 17.48
N ALA A 27 -4.15 -6.70 16.32
CA ALA A 27 -2.73 -6.47 16.06
C ALA A 27 -2.10 -5.51 17.08
N ARG A 28 -2.77 -4.39 17.37
CA ARG A 28 -2.32 -3.42 18.37
C ARG A 28 -2.27 -4.00 19.78
N SER A 29 -3.32 -4.73 20.17
CA SER A 29 -3.48 -5.25 21.54
C SER A 29 -2.50 -6.39 21.83
N LEU A 30 -2.22 -7.21 20.82
CA LEU A 30 -1.31 -8.36 20.92
C LEU A 30 0.12 -8.04 20.47
N GLN A 31 0.37 -6.79 20.04
CA GLN A 31 1.67 -6.31 19.56
C GLN A 31 2.27 -7.21 18.48
N LYS A 32 1.41 -7.68 17.57
CA LYS A 32 1.82 -8.47 16.40
C LYS A 32 1.65 -7.65 15.13
N PRO A 33 2.50 -7.86 14.11
CA PRO A 33 2.32 -7.20 12.82
C PRO A 33 0.98 -7.56 12.18
N LEU A 34 0.37 -6.59 11.49
CA LEU A 34 -0.81 -6.79 10.65
C LEU A 34 -0.38 -6.85 9.19
N LEU A 35 -0.50 -8.00 8.56
CA LEU A 35 -0.34 -8.18 7.12
C LEU A 35 -1.68 -7.99 6.42
N VAL A 36 -1.72 -7.01 5.53
CA VAL A 36 -2.87 -6.62 4.74
C VAL A 36 -2.61 -6.99 3.28
N LYS A 37 -3.39 -7.93 2.76
CA LYS A 37 -3.38 -8.31 1.35
C LYS A 37 -4.60 -7.81 0.64
N GLY A 38 -4.50 -7.63 -0.67
CA GLY A 38 -5.62 -7.24 -1.52
C GLY A 38 -5.13 -6.74 -2.86
N GLU A 39 -6.05 -6.58 -3.80
CA GLU A 39 -5.75 -6.07 -5.14
C GLU A 39 -5.17 -4.64 -5.09
N PRO A 40 -4.44 -4.20 -6.13
CA PRO A 40 -4.06 -2.80 -6.27
C PRO A 40 -5.28 -1.87 -6.18
N GLY A 41 -5.11 -0.72 -5.51
CA GLY A 41 -6.18 0.28 -5.36
C GLY A 41 -7.24 -0.01 -4.28
N THR A 42 -7.10 -1.07 -3.46
CA THR A 42 -8.02 -1.33 -2.33
C THR A 42 -7.72 -0.51 -1.06
N GLY A 43 -6.80 0.46 -1.12
CA GLY A 43 -6.52 1.37 -0.01
C GLY A 43 -5.67 0.77 1.12
N LYS A 44 -4.83 -0.23 0.84
CA LYS A 44 -3.95 -0.87 1.84
C LYS A 44 -2.94 0.10 2.48
N THR A 45 -2.33 0.95 1.66
CA THR A 45 -1.38 1.98 2.13
C THR A 45 -2.10 3.05 2.96
N LEU A 46 -3.24 3.52 2.46
CA LEU A 46 -4.10 4.51 3.12
C LEU A 46 -4.55 4.03 4.51
N LEU A 47 -4.81 2.73 4.71
CA LEU A 47 -5.12 2.19 6.04
C LEU A 47 -4.10 2.60 7.11
N ALA A 48 -2.80 2.55 6.81
CA ALA A 48 -1.78 2.86 7.81
C ALA A 48 -1.76 4.36 8.16
N GLU A 49 -1.97 5.22 7.16
CA GLU A 49 -2.13 6.67 7.34
C GLU A 49 -3.32 6.97 8.26
N GLN A 50 -4.46 6.32 8.00
CA GLN A 50 -5.69 6.55 8.77
C GLN A 50 -5.61 5.95 10.18
N VAL A 51 -4.90 4.85 10.37
CA VAL A 51 -4.58 4.32 11.71
C VAL A 51 -3.67 5.28 12.46
N ALA A 52 -2.65 5.83 11.81
CA ALA A 52 -1.75 6.80 12.45
C ALA A 52 -2.50 8.07 12.85
N GLU A 53 -3.30 8.64 11.94
CA GLU A 53 -4.09 9.85 12.18
C GLU A 53 -5.11 9.65 13.31
N SER A 54 -5.92 8.59 13.24
CA SER A 54 -6.96 8.33 14.25
C SER A 54 -6.41 8.07 15.67
N LEU A 55 -5.17 7.59 15.76
CA LEU A 55 -4.48 7.35 17.03
C LEU A 55 -3.55 8.49 17.43
N GLY A 56 -3.44 9.55 16.62
CA GLY A 56 -2.51 10.65 16.84
C GLY A 56 -1.04 10.20 16.90
N MET A 57 -0.68 9.14 16.17
CA MET A 57 0.66 8.56 16.16
C MET A 57 1.45 9.02 14.94
N LYS A 58 2.78 9.14 15.08
CA LYS A 58 3.67 9.35 13.93
C LYS A 58 3.61 8.13 12.99
N LEU A 59 3.47 8.38 11.70
CA LEU A 59 3.65 7.36 10.66
C LEU A 59 5.10 7.34 10.18
N ILE A 60 5.71 6.15 10.16
CA ILE A 60 7.00 5.89 9.53
C ILE A 60 6.76 4.89 8.40
N THR A 61 7.02 5.33 7.17
CA THR A 61 6.78 4.50 5.98
C THR A 61 8.10 4.00 5.39
N TRP A 62 8.14 2.70 5.10
CA TRP A 62 9.21 2.05 4.36
C TRP A 62 8.65 1.40 3.10
N HIS A 63 8.84 2.07 1.96
CA HIS A 63 8.45 1.52 0.66
C HIS A 63 9.49 0.52 0.17
N ILE A 64 9.04 -0.71 -0.08
CA ILE A 64 9.88 -1.79 -0.55
C ILE A 64 10.03 -1.72 -2.07
N LYS A 65 11.27 -1.82 -2.54
CA LYS A 65 11.63 -1.88 -3.97
C LYS A 65 12.19 -3.27 -4.29
N SER A 66 12.28 -3.58 -5.58
CA SER A 66 12.84 -4.86 -6.05
C SER A 66 14.27 -5.12 -5.59
N THR A 67 15.04 -4.07 -5.33
CA THR A 67 16.43 -4.15 -4.88
C THR A 67 16.58 -3.96 -3.36
N THR A 68 15.48 -3.77 -2.63
CA THR A 68 15.54 -3.52 -1.19
C THR A 68 16.02 -4.75 -0.45
N LYS A 69 16.99 -4.57 0.45
CA LYS A 69 17.49 -5.59 1.36
C LYS A 69 17.06 -5.30 2.79
N ALA A 70 16.87 -6.34 3.60
CA ALA A 70 16.48 -6.21 5.01
C ALA A 70 17.42 -5.28 5.79
N GLN A 71 18.73 -5.40 5.54
CA GLN A 71 19.77 -4.55 6.13
C GLN A 71 19.49 -3.06 5.96
N GLN A 72 18.97 -2.59 4.82
CA GLN A 72 18.69 -1.17 4.58
C GLN A 72 17.54 -0.64 5.47
N GLY A 73 16.65 -1.52 5.91
CA GLY A 73 15.64 -1.21 6.91
C GLY A 73 16.25 -0.99 8.29
N LEU A 74 17.36 -1.68 8.59
CA LEU A 74 18.08 -1.58 9.85
C LEU A 74 19.02 -0.37 9.82
N TYR A 75 20.03 -0.38 8.96
CA TYR A 75 20.98 0.71 8.78
C TYR A 75 21.88 0.48 7.55
N GLU A 76 22.47 1.56 7.03
CA GLU A 76 23.51 1.51 6.00
C GLU A 76 24.84 2.00 6.57
N TYR A 77 25.93 1.29 6.25
CA TYR A 77 27.28 1.68 6.62
C TYR A 77 28.03 2.27 5.41
N ASP A 78 28.40 3.55 5.51
CA ASP A 78 29.08 4.31 4.48
C ASP A 78 30.62 4.14 4.56
N ALA A 79 31.07 2.92 4.24
CA ALA A 79 32.49 2.57 4.27
C ALA A 79 33.35 3.44 3.33
N VAL A 80 32.78 3.93 2.22
CA VAL A 80 33.48 4.73 1.21
C VAL A 80 33.81 6.12 1.77
N SER A 81 32.82 6.80 2.37
CA SER A 81 33.05 8.09 3.02
C SER A 81 34.07 7.95 4.15
N ARG A 82 33.98 6.87 4.95
CA ARG A 82 34.97 6.61 6.01
C ARG A 82 36.38 6.41 5.49
N LEU A 83 36.55 5.67 4.40
CA LEU A 83 37.86 5.45 3.79
C LEU A 83 38.44 6.76 3.25
N ARG A 84 37.62 7.57 2.57
CA ARG A 84 38.03 8.88 2.04
C ARG A 84 38.47 9.82 3.17
N ASP A 85 37.67 9.94 4.22
CA ASP A 85 37.98 10.80 5.36
C ASP A 85 39.22 10.33 6.11
N SER A 86 39.44 9.00 6.19
CA SER A 86 40.65 8.41 6.77
C SER A 86 41.91 8.76 6.00
N GLN A 87 41.82 8.93 4.67
CA GLN A 87 42.95 9.34 3.84
C GLN A 87 43.23 10.84 3.93
N LEU A 88 42.20 11.64 4.23
CA LEU A 88 42.31 13.10 4.37
C LEU A 88 42.72 13.54 5.79
N GLY A 89 42.80 12.60 6.74
CA GLY A 89 43.15 12.90 8.14
C GLY A 89 42.04 13.61 8.91
N ASP A 90 40.77 13.35 8.58
CA ASP A 90 39.63 13.91 9.31
C ASP A 90 39.38 13.14 10.62
N ASP A 91 39.30 13.87 11.74
CA ASP A 91 39.06 13.29 13.07
C ASP A 91 37.69 12.59 13.20
N ARG A 92 36.74 12.86 12.29
CA ARG A 92 35.43 12.18 12.27
C ARG A 92 35.52 10.65 12.12
N VAL A 93 36.62 10.16 11.57
CA VAL A 93 36.87 8.73 11.30
C VAL A 93 36.97 7.89 12.56
N TYR A 94 37.34 8.51 13.70
CA TYR A 94 37.49 7.83 14.98
C TYR A 94 36.15 7.40 15.58
N ASP A 95 35.05 8.07 15.24
CA ASP A 95 33.71 7.65 15.63
C ASP A 95 32.98 7.03 14.43
N ILE A 96 32.84 5.70 14.47
CA ILE A 96 32.18 4.92 13.41
C ILE A 96 30.71 5.30 13.24
N LYS A 97 30.06 5.86 14.27
CA LYS A 97 28.65 6.28 14.22
C LYS A 97 28.40 7.35 13.16
N ASN A 98 29.41 8.16 12.85
CA ASN A 98 29.34 9.17 11.79
C ASN A 98 29.08 8.59 10.39
N TYR A 99 29.34 7.30 10.21
CA TYR A 99 29.20 6.59 8.93
C TYR A 99 28.04 5.59 8.92
N ILE A 100 27.22 5.59 9.97
CA ILE A 100 26.03 4.73 10.06
C ILE A 100 24.81 5.60 9.82
N LYS A 101 24.03 5.25 8.79
CA LYS A 101 22.78 5.90 8.44
C LYS A 101 21.63 5.02 8.94
N PRO A 102 20.83 5.48 9.93
CA PRO A 102 19.69 4.73 10.44
C PRO A 102 18.68 4.40 9.33
N GLY A 103 18.22 3.14 9.29
CA GLY A 103 17.12 2.71 8.44
C GLY A 103 15.75 2.99 9.07
N LYS A 104 14.68 2.59 8.39
CA LYS A 104 13.30 2.86 8.84
C LYS A 104 12.88 2.06 10.09
N LEU A 105 13.37 0.82 10.25
CA LEU A 105 13.17 0.07 11.49
C LEU A 105 13.94 0.71 12.65
N TRP A 106 15.16 1.21 12.41
CA TRP A 106 15.90 1.96 13.43
C TRP A 106 15.12 3.19 13.88
N GLU A 107 14.63 3.98 12.93
CA GLU A 107 13.81 5.18 13.21
C GLU A 107 12.61 4.83 14.10
N ALA A 108 11.88 3.76 13.75
CA ALA A 108 10.73 3.30 14.51
C ALA A 108 11.10 2.78 15.91
N PHE A 109 12.18 2.01 16.03
CA PHE A 109 12.60 1.40 17.30
C PHE A 109 13.20 2.45 18.25
N SER A 110 13.86 3.48 17.72
CA SER A 110 14.47 4.54 18.52
C SER A 110 13.50 5.64 18.91
N SER A 111 12.28 5.63 18.38
CA SER A 111 11.22 6.60 18.66
C SER A 111 10.84 6.64 20.14
N GLU A 112 10.81 7.82 20.74
CA GLU A 112 10.39 8.03 22.13
C GLU A 112 8.88 7.80 22.31
N GLU A 113 8.10 8.12 21.28
CA GLU A 113 6.66 7.92 21.23
C GLU A 113 6.31 6.68 20.41
N ARG A 114 5.17 6.06 20.72
CA ARG A 114 4.66 4.92 19.94
C ARG A 114 4.25 5.42 18.55
N CYS A 115 4.77 4.76 17.51
CA CYS A 115 4.49 5.09 16.12
C CYS A 115 3.79 3.95 15.37
N VAL A 116 3.28 4.26 14.19
CA VAL A 116 2.86 3.27 13.19
C VAL A 116 4.02 3.09 12.21
N LEU A 117 4.47 1.85 12.03
CA LEU A 117 5.47 1.48 11.02
C LEU A 117 4.74 0.78 9.87
N LEU A 118 4.73 1.41 8.70
CA LEU A 118 4.23 0.84 7.46
C LEU A 118 5.40 0.23 6.66
N ILE A 119 5.35 -1.08 6.43
CA ILE A 119 6.20 -1.78 5.45
C ILE A 119 5.36 -2.00 4.19
N ASP A 120 5.55 -1.15 3.20
CA ASP A 120 4.66 -1.08 2.04
C ASP A 120 5.15 -1.94 0.90
N GLU A 121 4.26 -2.75 0.33
CA GLU A 121 4.47 -3.63 -0.83
C GLU A 121 5.64 -4.62 -0.61
N ILE A 122 5.58 -5.36 0.50
CA ILE A 122 6.65 -6.27 0.94
C ILE A 122 7.02 -7.34 -0.10
N ASP A 123 6.07 -7.69 -0.98
CA ASP A 123 6.22 -8.66 -2.06
C ASP A 123 6.99 -8.14 -3.29
N LYS A 124 7.36 -6.85 -3.33
CA LYS A 124 8.19 -6.30 -4.42
C LYS A 124 9.65 -6.75 -4.35
N ALA A 125 10.18 -6.92 -3.15
CA ALA A 125 11.56 -7.37 -2.93
C ALA A 125 11.76 -8.85 -3.31
N ASP A 126 12.98 -9.33 -3.09
CA ASP A 126 13.32 -10.74 -3.24
C ASP A 126 12.48 -11.64 -2.31
N ILE A 127 12.31 -12.92 -2.66
CA ILE A 127 11.51 -13.88 -1.88
C ILE A 127 12.10 -14.15 -0.49
N GLU A 128 13.40 -13.93 -0.31
CA GLU A 128 14.09 -14.08 0.99
C GLU A 128 13.82 -12.89 1.93
N PHE A 129 13.52 -11.72 1.39
CA PHE A 129 13.39 -10.45 2.13
C PHE A 129 12.43 -10.50 3.34
N PRO A 130 11.21 -11.07 3.24
CA PRO A 130 10.31 -11.14 4.40
C PRO A 130 10.88 -12.00 5.54
N ASN A 131 11.57 -13.10 5.21
CA ASN A 131 12.16 -13.98 6.22
C ASN A 131 13.35 -13.31 6.91
N ASP A 132 14.13 -12.52 6.18
CA ASP A 132 15.26 -11.77 6.71
C ASP A 132 14.87 -10.68 7.73
N LEU A 133 13.59 -10.30 7.79
CA LEU A 133 13.05 -9.33 8.76
C LEU A 133 12.36 -10.00 9.96
N LEU A 134 12.20 -11.32 9.95
CA LEU A 134 11.38 -12.01 10.95
C LEU A 134 11.94 -11.86 12.36
N HIS A 135 13.25 -11.98 12.50
CA HIS A 135 13.89 -11.92 13.80
C HIS A 135 13.70 -10.54 14.43
N GLU A 136 13.92 -9.50 13.63
CA GLU A 136 13.88 -8.10 14.02
C GLU A 136 12.46 -7.65 14.35
N LEU A 137 11.46 -8.10 13.58
CA LEU A 137 10.05 -7.83 13.84
C LEU A 137 9.52 -8.62 15.05
N ASP A 138 9.97 -9.85 15.28
CA ASP A 138 9.56 -10.63 16.46
C ASP A 138 10.17 -10.08 17.76
N LYS A 139 11.46 -9.76 17.73
CA LYS A 139 12.19 -9.26 18.91
C LYS A 139 12.00 -7.77 19.14
N MET A 140 11.63 -7.02 18.10
CA MET A 140 11.66 -5.56 18.09
C MET A 140 13.05 -5.02 18.45
N SER A 141 14.09 -5.70 17.95
CA SER A 141 15.50 -5.34 18.17
C SER A 141 16.40 -5.91 17.09
N PHE A 142 17.53 -5.27 16.82
CA PHE A 142 18.59 -5.77 15.94
C PHE A 142 19.98 -5.34 16.43
N PHE A 143 21.01 -6.05 15.98
CA PHE A 143 22.40 -5.78 16.33
C PHE A 143 23.10 -4.96 15.24
N VAL A 144 23.93 -4.01 15.66
CA VAL A 144 24.71 -3.13 14.79
C VAL A 144 26.17 -3.55 14.90
N TYR A 145 26.67 -4.25 13.89
CA TYR A 145 28.00 -4.87 13.94
C TYR A 145 29.13 -3.86 14.08
N GLU A 146 28.99 -2.70 13.44
CA GLU A 146 29.99 -1.64 13.40
C GLU A 146 30.19 -0.97 14.76
N THR A 147 29.12 -0.77 15.53
CA THR A 147 29.19 -0.15 16.87
C THR A 147 29.23 -1.18 17.99
N GLY A 148 28.85 -2.43 17.72
CA GLY A 148 28.67 -3.45 18.74
C GLY A 148 27.43 -3.22 19.62
N GLU A 149 26.50 -2.38 19.18
CA GLU A 149 25.32 -2.00 19.95
C GLU A 149 24.07 -2.78 19.48
N THR A 150 23.18 -3.11 20.42
CA THR A 150 21.85 -3.63 20.08
C THR A 150 20.83 -2.50 20.16
N ILE A 151 20.14 -2.23 19.06
CA ILE A 151 19.02 -1.30 19.01
C ILE A 151 17.75 -2.07 19.35
N THR A 152 17.05 -1.65 20.39
CA THR A 152 15.77 -2.25 20.83
C THR A 152 14.69 -1.19 20.84
N ALA A 153 13.47 -1.56 20.44
CA ALA A 153 12.34 -0.66 20.40
C ALA A 153 12.03 -0.11 21.80
N LYS A 154 12.15 1.21 21.96
CA LYS A 154 11.74 1.91 23.20
C LYS A 154 10.24 1.80 23.41
N GLN A 155 9.48 2.07 22.34
CA GLN A 155 8.05 1.84 22.25
C GLN A 155 7.78 0.89 21.10
N ARG A 156 7.06 -0.21 21.36
CA ARG A 156 6.73 -1.19 20.30
C ARG A 156 5.78 -0.56 19.27
N PRO A 157 6.21 -0.38 18.01
CA PRO A 157 5.37 0.24 16.99
C PRO A 157 4.16 -0.64 16.65
N ILE A 158 3.13 -0.02 16.10
CA ILE A 158 2.07 -0.77 15.40
C ILE A 158 2.60 -1.03 14.00
N VAL A 159 2.94 -2.29 13.70
CA VAL A 159 3.49 -2.68 12.40
C VAL A 159 2.36 -3.06 11.46
N ILE A 160 2.23 -2.35 10.35
CA ILE A 160 1.31 -2.67 9.25
C ILE A 160 2.17 -3.02 8.03
N ILE A 161 1.87 -4.13 7.40
CA ILE A 161 2.60 -4.67 6.26
C ILE A 161 1.60 -4.84 5.12
N THR A 162 1.88 -4.31 3.94
CA THR A 162 0.99 -4.44 2.78
C THR A 162 1.60 -5.33 1.71
N SER A 163 0.76 -6.03 0.96
CA SER A 163 1.15 -6.82 -0.21
C SER A 163 0.06 -6.77 -1.27
N ASN A 164 0.47 -6.61 -2.53
CA ASN A 164 -0.43 -6.63 -3.69
C ASN A 164 -0.72 -8.06 -4.20
N ASN A 165 -0.23 -9.06 -3.47
CA ASN A 165 -0.28 -10.47 -3.85
C ASN A 165 0.42 -10.73 -5.21
N GLU A 166 1.48 -9.97 -5.51
CA GLU A 166 2.30 -10.15 -6.73
C GLU A 166 3.20 -11.39 -6.62
N LYS A 167 3.71 -11.66 -5.41
CA LYS A 167 4.48 -12.85 -5.08
C LYS A 167 3.92 -13.51 -3.83
N GLU A 168 4.05 -14.83 -3.78
CA GLU A 168 3.64 -15.60 -2.62
C GLU A 168 4.62 -15.36 -1.46
N LEU A 169 4.10 -15.04 -0.28
CA LEU A 169 4.91 -14.78 0.90
C LEU A 169 5.16 -16.09 1.66
N PRO A 170 6.36 -16.30 2.22
CA PRO A 170 6.67 -17.52 2.95
C PRO A 170 5.73 -17.77 4.13
N ASP A 171 5.34 -19.04 4.32
CA ASP A 171 4.50 -19.50 5.44
C ASP A 171 5.00 -19.06 6.82
N ALA A 172 6.32 -19.10 7.02
CA ALA A 172 6.96 -18.70 8.26
C ALA A 172 6.71 -17.22 8.61
N PHE A 173 6.57 -16.38 7.58
CA PHE A 173 6.22 -14.98 7.69
C PHE A 173 4.73 -14.79 8.02
N LEU A 174 3.87 -15.49 7.28
CA LEU A 174 2.42 -15.43 7.49
C LEU A 174 2.01 -15.81 8.91
N ARG A 175 2.61 -16.87 9.48
CA ARG A 175 2.28 -17.36 10.84
C ARG A 175 2.62 -16.39 11.98
N ARG A 176 3.47 -15.38 11.72
CA ARG A 176 3.88 -14.37 12.70
C ARG A 176 3.06 -13.09 12.63
N CYS A 177 2.27 -12.93 11.57
CA CYS A 177 1.42 -11.76 11.35
C CYS A 177 -0.05 -12.12 11.60
N PHE A 178 -0.84 -11.14 12.07
CA PHE A 178 -2.27 -11.19 11.82
C PHE A 178 -2.51 -10.95 10.34
N PHE A 179 -3.36 -11.77 9.74
CA PHE A 179 -3.66 -11.70 8.34
C PHE A 179 -5.04 -11.09 8.13
N HIS A 180 -5.13 -10.11 7.23
CA HIS A 180 -6.39 -9.58 6.76
C HIS A 180 -6.35 -9.39 5.23
N TYR A 181 -7.39 -9.85 4.56
CA TYR A 181 -7.58 -9.65 3.13
C TYR A 181 -8.62 -8.54 2.93
N ILE A 182 -8.24 -7.47 2.25
CA ILE A 182 -9.15 -6.40 1.82
C ILE A 182 -9.70 -6.79 0.46
N GLU A 183 -10.99 -7.10 0.45
CA GLU A 183 -11.75 -7.37 -0.76
C GLU A 183 -11.80 -6.12 -1.65
N PHE A 184 -11.89 -6.34 -2.96
CA PHE A 184 -12.12 -5.23 -3.87
C PHE A 184 -13.51 -4.62 -3.58
N PRO A 185 -13.64 -3.28 -3.47
CA PRO A 185 -14.90 -2.66 -3.08
C PRO A 185 -16.06 -3.03 -4.01
N ASP A 186 -17.23 -3.29 -3.43
CA ASP A 186 -18.46 -3.49 -4.18
C ASP A 186 -19.01 -2.16 -4.74
N GLU A 187 -20.10 -2.22 -5.50
CA GLU A 187 -20.65 -1.01 -6.14
C GLU A 187 -21.10 0.04 -5.11
N ALA A 188 -21.65 -0.37 -3.98
CA ALA A 188 -22.07 0.56 -2.93
C ALA A 188 -20.86 1.25 -2.31
N THR A 189 -19.83 0.50 -1.92
CA THR A 189 -18.60 1.04 -1.33
C THR A 189 -17.84 1.91 -2.34
N MET A 190 -17.83 1.55 -3.63
CA MET A 190 -17.23 2.38 -4.68
C MET A 190 -17.92 3.73 -4.83
N ARG A 191 -19.24 3.81 -4.65
CA ARG A 191 -19.97 5.09 -4.66
C ARG A 191 -19.55 5.97 -3.50
N ASP A 192 -19.51 5.41 -2.31
CA ASP A 192 -19.06 6.14 -1.12
C ASP A 192 -17.62 6.65 -1.31
N ILE A 193 -16.75 5.85 -1.94
CA ILE A 193 -15.38 6.28 -2.30
C ILE A 193 -15.44 7.45 -3.29
N ILE A 194 -16.25 7.38 -4.34
CA ILE A 194 -16.39 8.45 -5.34
C ILE A 194 -16.89 9.75 -4.69
N ASP A 195 -17.89 9.67 -3.81
CA ASP A 195 -18.47 10.83 -3.13
C ASP A 195 -17.44 11.56 -2.25
N VAL A 196 -16.47 10.84 -1.69
CA VAL A 196 -15.34 11.43 -0.95
C VAL A 196 -14.36 12.17 -1.87
N HIS A 197 -14.19 11.71 -3.12
CA HIS A 197 -13.24 12.29 -4.07
C HIS A 197 -13.85 13.42 -4.92
N PHE A 198 -15.18 13.44 -5.10
CA PHE A 198 -15.86 14.39 -5.96
C PHE A 198 -17.07 15.03 -5.25
N GLU A 199 -16.97 16.32 -4.92
CA GLU A 199 -18.05 17.03 -4.19
C GLU A 199 -19.34 17.22 -5.01
N ASN A 200 -19.24 17.34 -6.35
CA ASN A 200 -20.37 17.68 -7.23
C ASN A 200 -20.36 16.86 -8.52
N ILE A 201 -20.38 15.53 -8.41
CA ILE A 201 -20.47 14.64 -9.59
C ILE A 201 -21.92 14.23 -9.87
N SER A 202 -22.30 14.16 -11.15
CA SER A 202 -23.64 13.72 -11.56
C SER A 202 -23.85 12.25 -11.18
N ALA A 203 -24.93 11.96 -10.44
CA ALA A 203 -25.29 10.58 -10.08
C ALA A 203 -25.51 9.69 -11.32
N THR A 204 -25.99 10.27 -12.42
CA THR A 204 -26.14 9.59 -13.71
C THR A 204 -24.79 9.15 -14.25
N LEU A 205 -23.81 10.06 -14.27
CA LEU A 205 -22.45 9.78 -14.73
C LEU A 205 -21.80 8.67 -13.89
N VAL A 206 -21.92 8.75 -12.56
CA VAL A 206 -21.38 7.73 -11.64
C VAL A 206 -22.01 6.37 -11.91
N ASN A 207 -23.33 6.30 -12.08
CA ASN A 207 -24.03 5.05 -12.39
C ASN A 207 -23.49 4.39 -13.66
N GLU A 208 -23.36 5.16 -14.74
CA GLU A 208 -22.88 4.66 -16.02
C GLU A 208 -21.42 4.24 -15.97
N ALA A 209 -20.59 5.04 -15.31
CA ALA A 209 -19.18 4.73 -15.12
C ALA A 209 -18.97 3.44 -14.31
N LEU A 210 -19.69 3.26 -13.20
CA LEU A 210 -19.61 2.04 -12.39
C LEU A 210 -20.08 0.80 -13.16
N GLN A 211 -21.15 0.91 -13.94
CA GLN A 211 -21.61 -0.20 -14.79
C GLN A 211 -20.53 -0.61 -15.79
N VAL A 212 -19.91 0.34 -16.48
CA VAL A 212 -18.80 0.07 -17.41
C VAL A 212 -17.61 -0.56 -16.67
N PHE A 213 -17.21 0.04 -15.55
CA PHE A 213 -16.08 -0.38 -14.74
C PHE A 213 -16.20 -1.82 -14.24
N PHE A 214 -17.31 -2.17 -13.58
CA PHE A 214 -17.51 -3.54 -13.08
C PHE A 214 -17.71 -4.55 -14.20
N LYS A 215 -18.34 -4.17 -15.31
CA LYS A 215 -18.45 -5.03 -16.50
C LYS A 215 -17.07 -5.34 -17.08
N LEU A 216 -16.18 -4.35 -17.16
CA LEU A 216 -14.79 -4.55 -17.62
C LEU A 216 -14.04 -5.51 -16.70
N ARG A 217 -14.16 -5.35 -15.38
CA ARG A 217 -13.52 -6.26 -14.41
C ARG A 217 -14.00 -7.72 -14.53
N GLN A 218 -15.20 -7.95 -15.06
CA GLN A 218 -15.76 -9.29 -15.28
C GLN A 218 -15.33 -9.92 -16.62
N VAL A 219 -14.60 -9.20 -17.49
CA VAL A 219 -14.17 -9.72 -18.79
C VAL A 219 -13.18 -10.88 -18.60
N PRO A 220 -13.50 -12.10 -19.07
CA PRO A 220 -12.59 -13.23 -18.92
C PRO A 220 -11.28 -13.02 -19.69
N GLY A 221 -10.16 -13.35 -19.07
CA GLY A 221 -8.83 -13.25 -19.69
C GLY A 221 -8.20 -11.85 -19.63
N LEU A 222 -8.87 -10.87 -19.01
CA LEU A 222 -8.28 -9.57 -18.72
C LEU A 222 -7.12 -9.76 -17.73
N LYS A 223 -5.92 -9.36 -18.12
CA LYS A 223 -4.72 -9.55 -17.30
C LYS A 223 -4.65 -8.57 -16.14
N LYS A 224 -5.05 -7.32 -16.38
CA LYS A 224 -5.09 -6.26 -15.37
C LYS A 224 -6.48 -5.62 -15.34
N PRO A 225 -7.38 -6.13 -14.49
CA PRO A 225 -8.64 -5.46 -14.19
C PRO A 225 -8.41 -4.04 -13.65
N PRO A 226 -9.22 -3.06 -14.06
CA PRO A 226 -9.08 -1.69 -13.58
C PRO A 226 -9.32 -1.62 -12.08
N SER A 227 -8.51 -0.82 -11.39
CA SER A 227 -8.51 -0.57 -9.95
C SER A 227 -9.30 0.69 -9.61
N THR A 228 -9.51 0.93 -8.31
CA THR A 228 -10.17 2.14 -7.80
C THR A 228 -9.52 3.41 -8.33
N SER A 229 -8.18 3.50 -8.33
CA SER A 229 -7.46 4.68 -8.82
C SER A 229 -7.72 4.94 -10.30
N GLU A 230 -7.77 3.89 -11.13
CA GLU A 230 -8.07 4.02 -12.55
C GLU A 230 -9.51 4.47 -12.81
N LEU A 231 -10.47 4.11 -11.94
CA LEU A 231 -11.83 4.65 -12.01
C LEU A 231 -11.86 6.15 -11.66
N ILE A 232 -11.19 6.56 -10.58
CA ILE A 232 -11.14 7.96 -10.16
C ILE A 232 -10.46 8.82 -11.23
N ASP A 233 -9.36 8.36 -11.82
CA ASP A 233 -8.70 9.03 -12.93
C ASP A 233 -9.63 9.16 -14.15
N TRP A 234 -10.37 8.09 -14.47
CA TRP A 234 -11.30 8.10 -15.60
C TRP A 234 -12.47 9.06 -15.38
N LEU A 235 -13.05 9.09 -14.19
CA LEU A 235 -14.10 10.06 -13.84
C LEU A 235 -13.58 11.50 -13.90
N SER A 236 -12.36 11.74 -13.39
CA SER A 236 -11.72 13.06 -13.47
C SER A 236 -11.56 13.52 -14.91
N LEU A 237 -11.16 12.63 -15.82
CA LEU A 237 -11.03 12.92 -17.24
C LEU A 237 -12.38 13.18 -17.92
N LEU A 238 -13.41 12.39 -17.60
CA LEU A 238 -14.77 12.59 -18.13
C LEU A 238 -15.34 13.95 -17.72
N MET A 239 -15.08 14.38 -16.47
CA MET A 239 -15.49 15.70 -15.98
C MET A 239 -14.71 16.85 -16.62
N ALA A 240 -13.40 16.65 -16.89
CA ALA A 240 -12.56 17.70 -17.47
C ALA A 240 -12.86 17.97 -18.96
N ASP A 241 -13.32 16.96 -19.70
CA ASP A 241 -13.61 17.07 -21.14
C ASP A 241 -15.01 17.66 -21.42
N ASP A 242 -15.76 18.05 -20.37
CA ASP A 242 -17.18 18.48 -20.42
C ASP A 242 -18.02 17.58 -21.33
N MET A 243 -17.71 16.27 -21.28
CA MET A 243 -18.33 15.29 -22.16
C MET A 243 -19.82 15.24 -21.85
N PRO A 244 -20.69 15.42 -22.86
CA PRO A 244 -22.14 15.29 -22.65
C PRO A 244 -22.41 13.93 -22.01
N GLU A 245 -23.26 13.87 -20.98
CA GLU A 245 -23.70 12.61 -20.33
C GLU A 245 -24.18 11.59 -21.39
N ASP A 246 -24.65 12.11 -22.52
CA ASP A 246 -25.08 11.40 -23.72
C ASP A 246 -23.97 10.57 -24.40
N VAL A 247 -22.68 10.85 -24.20
CA VAL A 247 -21.58 10.12 -24.86
C VAL A 247 -21.28 8.78 -24.18
N LEU A 248 -21.57 8.64 -22.88
CA LEU A 248 -21.52 7.34 -22.20
C LEU A 248 -22.79 6.53 -22.50
N ARG A 249 -23.95 7.19 -22.57
CA ARG A 249 -25.23 6.58 -23.00
C ARG A 249 -25.25 6.13 -24.45
N ASN A 250 -24.73 6.98 -25.33
CA ASN A 250 -24.62 6.78 -26.77
C ASN A 250 -23.19 6.37 -27.15
N ALA A 251 -22.39 5.87 -26.20
CA ALA A 251 -21.20 5.09 -26.52
C ALA A 251 -21.72 3.93 -27.34
N ASP A 252 -21.64 4.15 -28.65
CA ASP A 252 -22.34 3.42 -29.68
C ASP A 252 -22.30 1.94 -29.31
N LYS A 253 -23.43 1.25 -29.14
CA LYS A 253 -23.42 -0.18 -28.74
C LYS A 253 -22.56 -1.03 -29.68
N SER A 254 -22.21 -0.47 -30.84
CA SER A 254 -21.13 -0.91 -31.71
C SER A 254 -19.72 -0.78 -31.07
N LYS A 255 -19.26 0.38 -30.58
CA LYS A 255 -17.92 0.59 -29.99
C LYS A 255 -17.84 -0.07 -28.60
N ALA A 256 -17.24 -1.26 -28.49
CA ALA A 256 -17.15 -1.95 -27.20
C ALA A 256 -16.09 -1.39 -26.24
N ILE A 257 -15.38 -0.33 -26.64
CA ILE A 257 -14.37 0.32 -25.81
C ILE A 257 -14.95 1.65 -25.31
N PRO A 258 -14.93 1.90 -23.99
CA PRO A 258 -15.44 3.16 -23.45
C PRO A 258 -14.60 4.35 -23.92
N PRO A 259 -15.17 5.57 -23.94
CA PRO A 259 -14.40 6.78 -24.20
C PRO A 259 -13.26 6.90 -23.19
N LEU A 260 -12.12 7.42 -23.65
CA LEU A 260 -10.94 7.65 -22.79
C LEU A 260 -10.47 6.37 -22.04
N TYR A 261 -10.69 5.19 -22.64
CA TYR A 261 -10.34 3.89 -22.04
C TYR A 261 -8.88 3.76 -21.59
N GLY A 262 -7.96 4.57 -22.13
CA GLY A 262 -6.56 4.61 -21.68
C GLY A 262 -6.41 5.03 -20.21
N ALA A 263 -7.44 5.59 -19.59
CA ALA A 263 -7.53 5.81 -18.16
C ALA A 263 -7.77 4.49 -17.39
N LEU A 264 -8.68 3.66 -17.89
CA LEU A 264 -9.08 2.39 -17.27
C LEU A 264 -8.15 1.22 -17.60
N ILE A 265 -7.59 1.18 -18.80
CA ILE A 265 -6.86 0.02 -19.31
C ILE A 265 -5.45 0.44 -19.69
N LYS A 266 -4.48 -0.09 -18.96
CA LYS A 266 -3.06 0.26 -19.09
C LYS A 266 -2.22 -0.77 -19.86
N ASN A 267 -2.84 -1.80 -20.43
CA ASN A 267 -2.15 -2.91 -21.08
C ASN A 267 -2.67 -3.12 -22.51
N GLU A 268 -1.77 -3.05 -23.49
CA GLU A 268 -2.09 -3.21 -24.92
C GLU A 268 -2.77 -4.56 -25.24
N GLN A 269 -2.37 -5.63 -24.57
CA GLN A 269 -2.97 -6.95 -24.78
C GLN A 269 -4.43 -6.99 -24.33
N ASP A 270 -4.76 -6.27 -23.27
CA ASP A 270 -6.10 -6.14 -22.74
C ASP A 270 -6.97 -5.27 -23.67
N VAL A 271 -6.38 -4.23 -24.27
CA VAL A 271 -7.04 -3.43 -25.32
C VAL A 271 -7.37 -4.30 -26.54
N GLN A 272 -6.39 -5.04 -27.07
CA GLN A 272 -6.59 -5.94 -28.22
C GLN A 272 -7.60 -7.07 -27.93
N LEU A 273 -7.71 -7.51 -26.67
CA LEU A 273 -8.72 -8.48 -26.26
C LEU A 273 -10.12 -7.87 -26.37
N LEU A 274 -10.32 -6.66 -25.84
CA LEU A 274 -11.60 -5.97 -25.91
C LEU A 274 -12.01 -5.64 -27.35
N GLU A 275 -11.08 -5.22 -28.20
CA GLU A 275 -11.34 -5.00 -29.64
C GLU A 275 -11.84 -6.27 -30.33
N ARG A 276 -11.24 -7.42 -30.02
CA ARG A 276 -11.66 -8.72 -30.56
C ARG A 276 -13.06 -9.09 -30.08
N LEU A 277 -13.34 -8.93 -28.79
CA LEU A 277 -14.66 -9.19 -28.22
C LEU A 277 -15.73 -8.27 -28.83
N ALA A 278 -15.39 -6.99 -29.04
CA ALA A 278 -16.23 -6.02 -29.74
C ALA A 278 -16.65 -6.49 -31.13
N PHE A 279 -15.68 -7.00 -31.88
CA PHE A 279 -15.89 -7.45 -33.25
C PHE A 279 -16.76 -8.70 -33.30
N MET A 280 -16.59 -9.62 -32.35
CA MET A 280 -17.39 -10.85 -32.25
C MET A 280 -18.85 -10.58 -31.86
N SER A 281 -19.11 -9.60 -30.98
CA SER A 281 -20.48 -9.24 -30.57
C SER A 281 -21.28 -8.45 -31.63
N ARG A 282 -20.60 -7.95 -32.68
CA ARG A 282 -21.22 -7.23 -33.81
C ARG A 282 -21.68 -8.16 -34.95
N ARG A 283 -21.38 -9.46 -34.87
CA ARG A 283 -21.84 -10.49 -35.82
C ARG A 283 -23.02 -11.25 -35.25
#